data_AF-A0A0L6J3B2-F1
#
_entry.id   AF-A0A0L6J3B2-F1
#
_cell.length_a   1.000
_cell.length_b   1.000
_cell.length_c   1.000
_cell.angle_alpha   90.00
_cell.angle_beta   90.00
_cell.angle_gamma   90.00
#
_symmetry.space_group_name_H-M   'P 1'
#
loop_
_entity.id
_entity.type
_entity.pdbx_description
1 polymer ?
#
loop_
_entity_poly.entity_id
_entity_poly.type
_entity_poly.pdbx_seq_one_letter_code
_entity_poly.pdbx_strand_id
1 'polypeptide(L)'
;MSALWAFLKKSKGGNVVVIFGFSLPLLLGAGGLAIDYGNAVRVRAVESSIADATALLVANADTVAAATEGLRLANAQLTSRLGSGNTSSGFQVNGTWVDGSNYRVTISTTLKTSLLHLLPGMPRQITVSTATTVNRVAPVYQTAPPTVSQLSPEAADYNRIYIYCYSSDPKRQAEADKGRRGMVAVADNGSPPTDYSKNAMPVCGANEAPSYMLRNVRNARDTRSAWDDKNQEIYQYYTDTTIDTGLRIQSMSMKGYRVYANGSLNSLDMNANPILETIVCDNSNQCKNKSSGGILPNSHTTHNPATATTSCSDGKYMYYGWEDRPPNAGSDRDYDDIRVIVSCPTLVKVSDKKLRIVE
;
A
#
# COMPACT_ATOMS: atom_id res chain seq x y z
N MET A 1 -47.05 -17.69 -40.23
CA MET A 1 -47.48 -16.44 -40.91
C MET A 1 -48.73 -16.59 -41.79
N SER A 2 -48.99 -17.72 -42.46
CA SER A 2 -50.17 -17.82 -43.37
C SER A 2 -51.54 -17.84 -42.66
N ALA A 3 -51.64 -18.39 -41.45
CA ALA A 3 -52.89 -18.41 -40.68
C ALA A 3 -53.31 -17.01 -40.15
N LEU A 4 -52.35 -16.18 -39.76
CA LEU A 4 -52.59 -14.81 -39.29
C LEU A 4 -53.14 -13.92 -40.41
N TRP A 5 -52.57 -14.07 -41.63
CA TRP A 5 -53.04 -13.39 -42.83
C TRP A 5 -54.43 -13.84 -43.27
N ALA A 6 -54.76 -15.13 -43.11
CA ALA A 6 -56.08 -15.66 -43.40
C ALA A 6 -57.15 -15.15 -42.42
N PHE A 7 -56.79 -14.97 -41.15
CA PHE A 7 -57.68 -14.41 -40.13
C PHE A 7 -57.94 -12.90 -40.35
N LEU A 8 -56.89 -12.12 -40.64
CA LEU A 8 -56.99 -10.68 -40.93
C LEU A 8 -57.80 -10.39 -42.21
N LYS A 9 -57.71 -11.26 -43.24
CA LYS A 9 -58.52 -11.11 -44.48
C LYS A 9 -60.00 -11.44 -44.31
N LYS A 10 -60.38 -12.23 -43.29
CA LYS A 10 -61.79 -12.64 -43.06
C LYS A 10 -62.60 -11.59 -42.30
N SER A 11 -61.95 -10.68 -41.57
CA SER A 11 -62.60 -9.62 -40.80
C SER A 11 -62.92 -8.40 -41.68
N LYS A 12 -64.17 -8.27 -42.11
CA LYS A 12 -64.63 -7.16 -42.98
C LYS A 12 -64.77 -5.79 -42.27
N GLY A 13 -64.63 -5.72 -40.94
CA GLY A 13 -64.61 -4.47 -40.18
C GLY A 13 -63.18 -4.14 -39.74
N GLY A 14 -62.62 -3.02 -40.20
CA GLY A 14 -61.24 -2.59 -39.92
C GLY A 14 -60.84 -2.50 -38.44
N ASN A 15 -61.80 -2.59 -37.52
CA ASN A 15 -61.59 -2.58 -36.06
C ASN A 15 -60.59 -3.63 -35.58
N VAL A 16 -60.54 -4.83 -36.19
CA VAL A 16 -59.59 -5.88 -35.78
C VAL A 16 -58.14 -5.46 -36.11
N VAL A 17 -57.92 -4.83 -37.27
CA VAL A 17 -56.61 -4.32 -37.68
C VAL A 17 -56.18 -3.16 -36.79
N VAL A 18 -57.11 -2.28 -36.42
CA VAL A 18 -56.85 -1.14 -35.52
C VAL A 18 -56.47 -1.63 -34.12
N ILE A 19 -57.24 -2.54 -33.52
CA ILE A 19 -56.94 -3.09 -32.19
C ILE A 19 -55.61 -3.85 -32.20
N PHE A 20 -55.35 -4.65 -33.25
CA PHE A 20 -54.07 -5.35 -33.39
C PHE A 20 -52.91 -4.36 -33.57
N GLY A 21 -53.08 -3.33 -34.38
CA GLY A 21 -52.08 -2.28 -34.62
C GLY A 21 -51.72 -1.50 -33.36
N PHE A 22 -52.69 -1.23 -32.47
CA PHE A 22 -52.45 -0.55 -31.20
C PHE A 22 -51.94 -1.47 -30.08
N SER A 23 -52.31 -2.75 -30.07
CA SER A 23 -51.86 -3.71 -29.06
C SER A 23 -50.48 -4.29 -29.34
N LEU A 24 -50.06 -4.38 -30.61
CA LEU A 24 -48.78 -4.96 -31.00
C LEU A 24 -47.57 -4.23 -30.38
N PRO A 25 -47.47 -2.87 -30.39
CA PRO A 25 -46.38 -2.16 -29.72
C PRO A 25 -46.33 -2.42 -28.21
N LEU A 26 -47.50 -2.54 -27.55
CA LEU A 26 -47.60 -2.86 -26.12
C LEU A 26 -47.09 -4.26 -25.82
N LEU A 27 -47.48 -5.25 -26.62
CA LEU A 27 -47.06 -6.64 -26.45
C LEU A 27 -45.57 -6.84 -26.77
N LEU A 28 -45.09 -6.24 -27.87
CA LEU A 28 -43.67 -6.26 -28.22
C LEU A 28 -42.82 -5.50 -27.21
N GLY A 29 -43.33 -4.38 -26.68
CA GLY A 29 -42.67 -3.60 -25.66
C GLY A 29 -42.53 -4.35 -24.34
N ALA A 30 -43.63 -4.93 -23.84
CA ALA A 30 -43.62 -5.72 -22.61
C ALA A 30 -42.76 -6.98 -22.75
N GLY A 31 -42.87 -7.70 -23.87
CA GLY A 31 -42.03 -8.87 -24.16
C GLY A 31 -40.55 -8.53 -24.30
N GLY A 32 -40.25 -7.41 -24.97
CA GLY A 32 -38.88 -6.93 -25.14
C GLY A 32 -38.22 -6.52 -23.82
N LEU A 33 -38.97 -5.81 -22.97
CA LEU A 33 -38.53 -5.46 -21.62
C LEU A 33 -38.27 -6.71 -20.78
N ALA A 34 -39.14 -7.71 -20.84
CA ALA A 34 -38.96 -8.96 -20.10
C ALA A 34 -37.68 -9.71 -20.52
N ILE A 35 -37.39 -9.77 -21.82
CA ILE A 35 -36.18 -10.44 -22.34
C ILE A 35 -34.91 -9.67 -21.96
N ASP A 36 -34.88 -8.36 -22.19
CA ASP A 36 -33.70 -7.54 -21.90
C ASP A 36 -33.43 -7.46 -20.39
N TYR A 37 -34.48 -7.39 -19.56
CA TYR A 37 -34.37 -7.48 -18.11
C TYR A 37 -33.89 -8.85 -17.65
N GLY A 38 -34.45 -9.94 -18.19
CA GLY A 38 -34.01 -11.31 -17.87
C GLY A 38 -32.53 -11.54 -18.18
N ASN A 39 -32.06 -11.03 -19.33
CA ASN A 39 -30.65 -11.05 -19.68
C ASN A 39 -29.79 -10.22 -18.72
N ALA A 40 -30.24 -9.02 -18.36
CA ALA A 40 -29.53 -8.17 -17.39
C ALA A 40 -29.41 -8.84 -16.01
N VAL A 41 -30.46 -9.50 -15.52
CA VAL A 41 -30.45 -10.24 -14.25
C VAL A 41 -29.50 -11.43 -14.30
N ARG A 42 -29.50 -12.20 -15.40
CA ARG A 42 -28.56 -13.31 -15.60
C ARG A 42 -27.10 -12.82 -15.59
N VAL A 43 -26.82 -11.74 -16.31
CA VAL A 43 -25.47 -11.13 -16.34
C VAL A 43 -25.07 -10.70 -14.94
N ARG A 44 -25.94 -9.97 -14.23
CA ARG A 44 -25.70 -9.52 -12.86
C ARG A 44 -25.36 -10.68 -11.91
N ALA A 45 -26.08 -11.80 -12.00
CA ALA A 45 -25.83 -12.96 -11.15
C ALA A 45 -24.44 -13.58 -11.40
N VAL A 46 -24.01 -13.63 -12.66
CA VAL A 46 -22.67 -14.13 -13.03
C VAL A 46 -21.58 -13.14 -12.60
N GLU A 47 -21.81 -11.84 -12.79
CA GLU A 47 -20.89 -10.80 -12.34
C GLU A 47 -20.70 -10.84 -10.82
N SER A 48 -21.79 -10.91 -10.04
CA SER A 48 -21.71 -11.03 -8.57
C SER A 48 -20.90 -12.25 -8.14
N SER A 49 -21.16 -13.42 -8.73
CA SER A 49 -20.40 -14.64 -8.38
C SER A 49 -18.91 -14.54 -8.68
N ILE A 50 -18.54 -13.87 -9.78
CA ILE A 50 -17.14 -13.68 -10.16
C ILE A 50 -16.50 -12.57 -9.31
N ALA A 51 -17.23 -11.50 -9.00
CA ALA A 51 -16.77 -10.42 -8.14
C ALA A 51 -16.42 -10.95 -6.75
N ASP A 52 -17.27 -11.81 -6.17
CA ASP A 52 -17.03 -12.47 -4.89
C ASP A 52 -15.75 -13.31 -4.88
N ALA A 53 -15.62 -14.20 -5.86
CA ALA A 53 -14.45 -15.06 -5.98
C ALA A 53 -13.17 -14.25 -6.20
N THR A 54 -13.23 -13.20 -7.03
CA THR A 54 -12.11 -12.33 -7.35
C THR A 54 -11.69 -11.50 -6.15
N ALA A 55 -12.66 -10.89 -5.45
CA ALA A 55 -12.38 -10.07 -4.27
C ALA A 55 -11.71 -10.92 -3.17
N LEU A 56 -12.18 -12.14 -2.95
CA LEU A 56 -11.55 -13.08 -2.00
C LEU A 56 -10.14 -13.47 -2.44
N LEU A 57 -9.95 -13.82 -3.71
CA LEU A 57 -8.66 -14.25 -4.23
C LEU A 57 -7.61 -13.13 -4.18
N VAL A 58 -7.99 -11.91 -4.55
CA VAL A 58 -7.10 -10.74 -4.49
C VAL A 58 -6.81 -10.34 -3.05
N ALA A 59 -7.82 -10.30 -2.17
CA ALA A 59 -7.61 -10.03 -0.76
C ALA A 59 -6.71 -11.09 -0.10
N ASN A 60 -6.77 -12.34 -0.58
CA ASN A 60 -5.93 -13.44 -0.14
C ASN A 60 -4.53 -13.46 -0.79
N ALA A 61 -4.25 -12.73 -1.85
CA ALA A 61 -2.96 -12.80 -2.54
C ALA A 61 -1.81 -12.41 -1.59
N ASP A 62 -0.63 -13.02 -1.72
CA ASP A 62 0.57 -12.65 -0.94
C ASP A 62 1.47 -11.63 -1.65
N THR A 63 1.36 -11.54 -2.97
CA THR A 63 2.13 -10.64 -3.82
C THR A 63 1.23 -9.82 -4.73
N VAL A 64 1.73 -8.69 -5.22
CA VAL A 64 1.04 -7.86 -6.23
C VAL A 64 0.79 -8.67 -7.50
N ALA A 65 1.76 -9.46 -7.95
CA ALA A 65 1.62 -10.29 -9.13
C ALA A 65 0.44 -11.28 -9.02
N ALA A 66 0.28 -11.94 -7.87
CA ALA A 66 -0.83 -12.85 -7.62
C ALA A 66 -2.19 -12.12 -7.58
N ALA A 67 -2.23 -10.90 -7.02
CA ALA A 67 -3.43 -10.05 -7.03
C ALA A 67 -3.82 -9.63 -8.46
N THR A 68 -2.86 -9.16 -9.26
CA THR A 68 -3.08 -8.76 -10.67
C THR A 68 -3.58 -9.93 -11.51
N GLU A 69 -3.01 -11.12 -11.30
CA GLU A 69 -3.44 -12.34 -11.98
C GLU A 69 -4.90 -12.71 -11.64
N GLY A 70 -5.32 -12.48 -10.39
CA GLY A 70 -6.70 -12.67 -9.97
C GLY A 70 -7.71 -11.83 -10.75
N LEU A 71 -7.41 -10.54 -10.96
CA LEU A 71 -8.25 -9.65 -11.77
C LEU A 71 -8.27 -10.07 -13.25
N ARG A 72 -7.14 -10.57 -13.78
CA ARG A 72 -7.04 -11.08 -15.16
C ARG A 72 -7.93 -12.32 -15.34
N LEU A 73 -7.92 -13.24 -14.38
CA LEU A 73 -8.76 -14.44 -14.38
C LEU A 73 -10.26 -14.10 -14.36
N ALA A 74 -10.66 -13.06 -13.63
CA ALA A 74 -12.04 -12.58 -13.58
C ALA A 74 -12.57 -12.21 -14.98
N ASN A 75 -11.79 -11.44 -15.75
CA ASN A 75 -12.12 -11.06 -17.12
C ASN A 75 -12.26 -12.27 -18.05
N ALA A 76 -11.37 -13.26 -17.92
CA ALA A 76 -11.42 -14.49 -18.69
C ALA A 76 -12.69 -15.31 -18.36
N GLN A 77 -13.06 -15.40 -17.09
CA GLN A 77 -14.26 -16.11 -16.64
C GLN A 77 -15.55 -15.44 -17.10
N LEU A 78 -15.62 -14.10 -17.06
CA LEU A 78 -16.78 -13.35 -17.59
C LEU A 78 -16.97 -13.63 -19.08
N THR A 79 -15.88 -13.51 -19.85
CA THR A 79 -15.89 -13.76 -21.29
C THR A 79 -16.29 -15.21 -21.61
N SER A 80 -15.82 -16.19 -20.82
CA SER A 80 -16.16 -17.60 -21.01
C SER A 80 -17.64 -17.92 -20.71
N ARG A 81 -18.24 -17.30 -19.67
CA ARG A 81 -19.62 -17.60 -19.24
C ARG A 81 -20.69 -16.79 -19.96
N LEU A 82 -20.38 -15.56 -20.35
CA LEU A 82 -21.34 -14.61 -20.92
C LEU A 82 -21.08 -14.30 -22.39
N GLY A 83 -19.89 -14.62 -22.92
CA GLY A 83 -19.47 -14.25 -24.26
C GLY A 83 -19.19 -12.74 -24.42
N SER A 84 -18.65 -12.34 -25.57
CA SER A 84 -18.35 -10.94 -25.88
C SER A 84 -19.38 -10.25 -26.79
N GLY A 85 -20.19 -11.02 -27.52
CA GLY A 85 -20.98 -10.54 -28.66
C GLY A 85 -22.08 -9.50 -28.34
N ASN A 86 -22.61 -9.50 -27.12
CA ASN A 86 -23.72 -8.61 -26.73
C ASN A 86 -23.27 -7.39 -25.92
N THR A 87 -21.96 -7.22 -25.73
CA THR A 87 -21.38 -6.10 -24.96
C THR A 87 -20.89 -5.01 -25.89
N SER A 88 -21.08 -3.74 -25.51
CA SER A 88 -20.59 -2.58 -26.28
C SER A 88 -19.11 -2.32 -26.07
N SER A 89 -18.61 -2.63 -24.87
CA SER A 89 -17.28 -2.23 -24.37
C SER A 89 -16.54 -3.38 -23.65
N GLY A 90 -17.04 -4.62 -23.79
CA GLY A 90 -16.56 -5.75 -22.99
C GLY A 90 -16.94 -5.62 -21.51
N PHE A 91 -16.33 -6.47 -20.68
CA PHE A 91 -16.42 -6.41 -19.23
C PHE A 91 -15.33 -5.52 -18.67
N GLN A 92 -15.68 -4.67 -17.72
CA GLN A 92 -14.74 -3.85 -16.96
C GLN A 92 -14.65 -4.43 -15.55
N VAL A 93 -13.46 -4.91 -15.18
CA VAL A 93 -13.16 -5.39 -13.83
C VAL A 93 -12.17 -4.44 -13.21
N ASN A 94 -12.60 -3.73 -12.17
CA ASN A 94 -11.75 -2.82 -11.41
C ASN A 94 -11.70 -3.27 -9.95
N GLY A 95 -10.52 -3.33 -9.38
CA GLY A 95 -10.33 -3.70 -7.98
C GLY A 95 -9.48 -2.66 -7.26
N THR A 96 -9.98 -2.14 -6.13
CA THR A 96 -9.33 -1.08 -5.37
C THR A 96 -9.35 -1.39 -3.87
N TRP A 97 -8.29 -1.01 -3.17
CA TRP A 97 -8.31 -0.98 -1.72
C TRP A 97 -9.06 0.27 -1.27
N VAL A 98 -10.11 0.09 -0.47
CA VAL A 98 -10.88 1.19 0.13
C VAL A 98 -10.13 1.73 1.34
N ASP A 99 -9.47 0.84 2.09
CA ASP A 99 -8.56 1.14 3.19
C ASP A 99 -7.59 -0.06 3.40
N GLY A 100 -6.84 -0.08 4.51
CA GLY A 100 -5.89 -1.16 4.80
C GLY A 100 -6.51 -2.53 5.14
N SER A 101 -7.84 -2.63 5.23
CA SER A 101 -8.58 -3.86 5.57
C SER A 101 -9.67 -4.20 4.56
N ASN A 102 -10.12 -3.27 3.72
CA ASN A 102 -11.24 -3.48 2.79
C ASN A 102 -10.79 -3.41 1.34
N TYR A 103 -11.03 -4.49 0.60
CA TYR A 103 -10.80 -4.54 -0.86
C TYR A 103 -12.12 -4.63 -1.59
N ARG A 104 -12.33 -3.75 -2.58
CA ARG A 104 -13.56 -3.68 -3.36
C ARG A 104 -13.28 -4.04 -4.81
N VAL A 105 -14.03 -5.00 -5.34
CA VAL A 105 -14.06 -5.32 -6.77
C VAL A 105 -15.38 -4.81 -7.34
N THR A 106 -15.29 -4.03 -8.42
CA THR A 106 -16.44 -3.61 -9.22
C THR A 106 -16.34 -4.27 -10.59
N ILE A 107 -17.40 -4.95 -11.00
CA ILE A 107 -17.55 -5.51 -12.34
C ILE A 107 -18.71 -4.79 -13.02
N SER A 108 -18.48 -4.24 -14.20
CA SER A 108 -19.53 -3.60 -14.99
C SER A 108 -19.47 -3.98 -16.47
N THR A 109 -20.63 -3.97 -17.10
CA THR A 109 -20.76 -4.19 -18.54
C THR A 109 -21.91 -3.38 -19.11
N THR A 110 -21.80 -3.01 -20.38
CA THR A 110 -22.87 -2.35 -21.12
C THR A 110 -23.43 -3.32 -22.16
N LEU A 111 -24.69 -3.71 -21.97
CA LEU A 111 -25.42 -4.65 -22.81
C LEU A 111 -26.23 -3.89 -23.87
N LYS A 112 -26.26 -4.39 -25.10
CA LYS A 112 -27.17 -3.89 -26.14
C LYS A 112 -28.58 -4.43 -25.88
N THR A 113 -29.60 -3.58 -25.99
CA THR A 113 -31.00 -4.02 -25.86
C THR A 113 -31.48 -4.67 -27.14
N SER A 114 -32.11 -5.83 -27.02
CA SER A 114 -32.53 -6.65 -28.17
C SER A 114 -33.83 -6.13 -28.76
N LEU A 115 -34.79 -5.79 -27.90
CA LEU A 115 -36.15 -5.43 -28.30
C LEU A 115 -36.62 -4.13 -27.66
N LEU A 116 -36.07 -3.77 -26.50
CA LEU A 116 -36.44 -2.53 -25.79
C LEU A 116 -36.23 -1.29 -26.66
N HIS A 117 -35.18 -1.28 -27.50
CA HIS A 117 -34.88 -0.15 -28.38
C HIS A 117 -35.89 0.08 -29.52
N LEU A 118 -36.79 -0.88 -29.76
CA LEU A 118 -37.85 -0.75 -30.78
C LEU A 118 -39.00 0.14 -30.28
N LEU A 119 -39.07 0.40 -28.97
CA LEU A 119 -40.01 1.34 -28.38
C LEU A 119 -39.48 2.78 -28.50
N PRO A 120 -40.32 3.74 -28.92
CA PRO A 120 -39.96 5.15 -28.96
C PRO A 120 -39.48 5.65 -27.58
N GLY A 121 -38.33 6.32 -27.56
CA GLY A 121 -37.77 6.93 -26.35
C GLY A 121 -37.00 5.98 -25.42
N MET A 122 -36.89 4.69 -25.75
CA MET A 122 -36.19 3.71 -24.90
C MET A 122 -34.69 3.57 -25.27
N PRO A 123 -33.82 3.28 -24.29
CA PRO A 123 -32.38 3.21 -24.53
C PRO A 123 -31.98 1.96 -25.33
N ARG A 124 -30.96 2.14 -26.19
CA ARG A 124 -30.33 1.05 -26.97
C ARG A 124 -29.36 0.18 -26.17
N GLN A 125 -29.06 0.61 -24.94
CA GLN A 125 -28.05 0.00 -24.10
C GLN A 125 -28.49 0.08 -22.63
N ILE A 126 -28.11 -0.93 -21.85
CA ILE A 126 -28.32 -0.99 -20.40
C ILE A 126 -26.99 -1.34 -19.75
N THR A 127 -26.58 -0.59 -18.74
CA THR A 127 -25.39 -0.91 -17.95
C THR A 127 -25.78 -1.79 -16.76
N VAL A 128 -25.10 -2.92 -16.62
CA VAL A 128 -25.17 -3.77 -15.44
C VAL A 128 -23.87 -3.59 -14.67
N SER A 129 -23.97 -3.49 -13.35
CA SER A 129 -22.82 -3.33 -12.48
C SER A 129 -23.06 -4.06 -11.17
N THR A 130 -21.99 -4.66 -10.65
CA THR A 130 -21.94 -5.31 -9.35
C THR A 130 -20.68 -4.88 -8.64
N ALA A 131 -20.76 -4.80 -7.33
CA ALA A 131 -19.60 -4.56 -6.49
C ALA A 131 -19.62 -5.56 -5.34
N THR A 132 -18.45 -6.08 -5.00
CA THR A 132 -18.24 -6.88 -3.81
C THR A 132 -17.11 -6.27 -3.03
N THR A 133 -17.34 -6.08 -1.72
CA THR A 133 -16.30 -5.66 -0.79
C THR A 133 -15.94 -6.83 0.12
N VAL A 134 -14.65 -7.14 0.22
CA VAL A 134 -14.10 -8.12 1.15
C VAL A 134 -13.33 -7.39 2.24
N ASN A 135 -13.72 -7.64 3.47
CA ASN A 135 -12.95 -7.27 4.64
C ASN A 135 -11.92 -8.37 4.93
N ARG A 136 -10.67 -7.95 5.12
CA ARG A 136 -9.53 -8.75 5.52
C ARG A 136 -9.00 -8.20 6.85
N VAL A 137 -8.69 -9.10 7.78
CA VAL A 137 -7.84 -8.74 8.92
C VAL A 137 -6.45 -8.37 8.42
N ALA A 138 -6.07 -7.10 8.56
CA ALA A 138 -4.78 -6.57 8.14
C ALA A 138 -3.62 -7.37 8.78
N PRO A 139 -2.53 -7.62 8.03
CA PRO A 139 -1.34 -8.23 8.62
C PRO A 139 -0.72 -7.28 9.66
N VAL A 140 -0.15 -7.85 10.73
CA VAL A 140 0.74 -7.14 11.67
C VAL A 140 2.16 -7.43 11.24
N TYR A 141 3.03 -6.43 11.29
CA TYR A 141 4.43 -6.55 10.88
C TYR A 141 5.29 -6.71 12.14
N GLN A 142 6.16 -7.72 12.18
CA GLN A 142 7.11 -7.86 13.29
C GLN A 142 8.53 -7.78 12.74
N THR A 143 9.24 -6.73 13.08
CA THR A 143 10.70 -6.75 12.97
C THR A 143 11.30 -7.54 14.10
N ALA A 144 12.21 -8.46 13.77
CA ALA A 144 13.19 -8.90 14.73
C ALA A 144 14.07 -7.70 15.16
N PRO A 145 14.56 -7.69 16.42
CA PRO A 145 15.54 -6.72 16.87
C PRO A 145 16.77 -6.67 15.94
N PRO A 146 17.34 -5.48 15.69
CA PRO A 146 18.53 -5.34 14.86
C PRO A 146 19.68 -6.17 15.43
N THR A 147 20.33 -6.96 14.57
CA THR A 147 21.47 -7.79 14.95
C THR A 147 22.74 -6.94 14.84
N VAL A 148 23.08 -6.29 15.95
CA VAL A 148 24.41 -5.74 16.27
C VAL A 148 24.76 -4.34 15.76
N SER A 149 25.39 -3.64 16.69
CA SER A 149 25.62 -2.20 16.83
C SER A 149 26.99 -1.77 16.30
N GLN A 150 26.99 -0.62 15.63
CA GLN A 150 28.08 0.35 15.63
C GLN A 150 29.41 -0.12 15.04
N LEU A 151 29.57 0.11 13.74
CA LEU A 151 30.88 0.18 13.11
C LEU A 151 31.51 1.52 13.53
N SER A 152 32.45 1.51 14.50
CA SER A 152 33.30 2.61 15.02
C SER A 152 32.77 4.05 14.81
N PRO A 153 32.27 4.74 15.86
CA PRO A 153 31.71 6.07 15.71
C PRO A 153 32.77 7.18 15.79
N GLU A 154 32.66 8.15 14.89
CA GLU A 154 33.70 9.17 14.67
C GLU A 154 33.28 10.59 15.04
N ALA A 155 31.98 10.85 15.05
CA ALA A 155 31.40 12.12 15.47
C ALA A 155 31.94 12.64 16.82
N ALA A 156 32.15 13.96 16.89
CA ALA A 156 32.34 14.68 18.15
C ALA A 156 31.01 14.92 18.89
N ASP A 157 29.89 14.87 18.15
CA ASP A 157 28.56 14.98 18.72
C ASP A 157 28.09 13.65 19.31
N TYR A 158 27.13 13.73 20.24
CA TYR A 158 26.47 12.53 20.75
C TYR A 158 25.29 12.15 19.84
N ASN A 159 25.38 10.96 19.26
CA ASN A 159 24.40 10.35 18.37
C ASN A 159 23.77 9.14 19.04
N ARG A 160 22.44 9.10 19.09
CA ARG A 160 21.66 7.97 19.62
C ARG A 160 20.60 7.57 18.60
N ILE A 161 20.59 6.29 18.24
CA ILE A 161 19.62 5.69 17.33
C ILE A 161 18.45 5.12 18.14
N TYR A 162 17.25 5.44 17.69
CA TYR A 162 16.00 4.88 18.16
C TYR A 162 15.36 4.06 17.05
N ILE A 163 14.69 2.97 17.42
CA ILE A 163 13.72 2.28 16.59
C ILE A 163 12.30 2.63 17.07
N TYR A 164 11.34 2.73 16.17
CA TYR A 164 9.93 2.96 16.48
C TYR A 164 9.03 2.36 15.40
N CYS A 165 7.73 2.30 15.68
CA CYS A 165 6.71 1.92 14.72
C CYS A 165 6.06 3.18 14.15
N TYR A 166 6.09 3.31 12.82
CA TYR A 166 5.44 4.40 12.09
C TYR A 166 4.14 3.92 11.46
N SER A 167 3.05 4.63 11.75
CA SER A 167 1.73 4.34 11.18
C SER A 167 1.56 4.95 9.79
N SER A 168 1.09 4.12 8.86
CA SER A 168 0.66 4.55 7.52
C SER A 168 -0.77 5.11 7.51
N ASP A 169 -1.53 5.00 8.60
CA ASP A 169 -2.86 5.60 8.75
C ASP A 169 -2.76 7.14 8.89
N PRO A 170 -3.37 7.93 7.97
CA PRO A 170 -3.38 9.39 8.05
C PRO A 170 -3.97 9.95 9.35
N LYS A 171 -4.96 9.26 9.97
CA LYS A 171 -5.56 9.70 11.23
C LYS A 171 -4.53 9.67 12.35
N ARG A 172 -3.75 8.59 12.43
CA ARG A 172 -2.61 8.46 13.36
C ARG A 172 -1.53 9.49 13.07
N GLN A 173 -1.23 9.75 11.80
CA GLN A 173 -0.22 10.75 11.42
C GLN A 173 -0.60 12.19 11.80
N ALA A 174 -1.90 12.48 11.94
CA ALA A 174 -2.38 13.79 12.37
C ALA A 174 -2.20 14.03 13.89
N GLU A 175 -1.95 12.99 14.68
CA GLU A 175 -1.78 13.10 16.13
C GLU A 175 -0.49 13.84 16.54
N ALA A 176 -0.33 14.08 17.84
CA ALA A 176 0.81 14.81 18.39
C ALA A 176 2.16 14.12 18.12
N ASP A 177 2.19 12.79 18.21
CA ASP A 177 3.37 11.95 17.93
C ASP A 177 3.63 11.76 16.41
N LYS A 178 2.77 12.31 15.56
CA LYS A 178 2.82 12.20 14.10
C LYS A 178 2.79 10.76 13.59
N GLY A 179 2.16 9.85 14.34
CA GLY A 179 2.05 8.44 13.99
C GLY A 179 3.25 7.60 14.43
N ARG A 180 4.15 8.13 15.26
CA ARG A 180 5.35 7.44 15.76
C ARG A 180 5.10 6.85 17.14
N ARG A 181 5.21 5.54 17.29
CA ARG A 181 4.95 4.84 18.57
C ARG A 181 6.11 3.97 19.02
N GLY A 182 6.23 3.80 20.34
CA GLY A 182 7.19 2.86 20.92
C GLY A 182 8.64 3.17 20.55
N MET A 183 9.05 4.44 20.65
CA MET A 183 10.46 4.81 20.46
C MET A 183 11.33 4.15 21.52
N VAL A 184 12.30 3.36 21.08
CA VAL A 184 13.22 2.60 21.92
C VAL A 184 14.64 2.87 21.43
N ALA A 185 15.54 3.26 22.32
CA ALA A 185 16.96 3.44 21.98
C ALA A 185 17.61 2.08 21.73
N VAL A 186 18.43 1.97 20.68
CA VAL A 186 19.05 0.70 20.24
C VAL A 186 20.56 0.79 20.05
N ALA A 187 21.11 1.99 19.84
CA ALA A 187 22.54 2.23 19.72
C ALA A 187 22.87 3.69 20.07
N ASP A 188 24.08 3.97 20.55
CA ASP A 188 24.62 5.31 20.65
C ASP A 188 26.14 5.32 20.45
N ASN A 189 26.74 6.49 20.24
CA ASN A 189 28.20 6.68 20.17
C ASN A 189 28.82 7.27 21.44
N GLY A 190 28.15 7.12 22.59
CA GLY A 190 28.66 7.61 23.85
C GLY A 190 30.03 7.00 24.18
N SER A 191 30.80 7.69 25.02
CA SER A 191 32.06 7.18 25.56
C SER A 191 31.98 7.01 27.08
N PRO A 192 31.85 5.79 27.62
CA PRO A 192 31.61 4.53 26.91
C PRO A 192 30.18 4.43 26.32
N PRO A 193 29.94 3.56 25.32
CA PRO A 193 28.62 3.38 24.74
C PRO A 193 27.60 2.85 25.75
N THR A 194 26.33 3.21 25.59
CA THR A 194 25.26 2.68 26.43
C THR A 194 24.88 1.25 26.00
N ASP A 195 24.73 0.35 26.98
CA ASP A 195 24.20 -1.01 26.74
C ASP A 195 22.67 -0.98 26.59
N TYR A 196 22.20 -1.21 25.36
CA TYR A 196 20.78 -1.30 25.02
C TYR A 196 20.28 -2.74 24.81
N SER A 197 21.11 -3.76 25.08
CA SER A 197 20.78 -5.17 24.81
C SER A 197 19.51 -5.68 25.51
N LYS A 198 19.10 -5.02 26.61
CA LYS A 198 17.92 -5.37 27.41
C LYS A 198 16.65 -4.64 27.00
N ASN A 199 16.73 -3.70 26.06
CA ASN A 199 15.57 -2.94 25.64
C ASN A 199 14.62 -3.84 24.82
N ALA A 200 13.34 -3.84 25.20
CA ALA A 200 12.32 -4.53 24.43
C ALA A 200 12.05 -3.78 23.12
N MET A 201 12.22 -4.45 21.98
CA MET A 201 11.92 -3.84 20.69
C MET A 201 10.41 -3.62 20.51
N PRO A 202 10.00 -2.54 19.83
CA PRO A 202 8.61 -2.29 19.57
C PRO A 202 8.05 -3.32 18.58
N VAL A 203 6.80 -3.72 18.80
CA VAL A 203 6.03 -4.58 17.89
C VAL A 203 5.08 -3.71 17.10
N CYS A 204 5.26 -3.64 15.78
CA CYS A 204 4.50 -2.76 14.92
C CYS A 204 3.13 -3.36 14.58
N GLY A 205 2.07 -2.60 14.84
CA GLY A 205 0.69 -3.01 14.63
C GLY A 205 0.27 -3.07 13.16
N ALA A 206 -1.04 -3.13 12.94
CA ALA A 206 -1.61 -3.07 11.61
C ALA A 206 -1.26 -1.74 10.92
N ASN A 207 -0.81 -1.82 9.66
CA ASN A 207 -0.35 -0.67 8.85
C ASN A 207 0.81 0.12 9.46
N GLU A 208 1.56 -0.48 10.39
CA GLU A 208 2.76 0.13 10.94
C GLU A 208 4.02 -0.55 10.41
N ALA A 209 5.04 0.24 10.11
CA ALA A 209 6.35 -0.25 9.74
C ALA A 209 7.41 0.21 10.75
N PRO A 210 8.43 -0.62 10.99
CA PRO A 210 9.62 -0.25 11.72
C PRO A 210 10.33 0.93 11.05
N SER A 211 10.80 1.88 11.84
CA SER A 211 11.45 3.11 11.40
C SER A 211 12.51 3.51 12.42
N TYR A 212 13.45 4.35 12.00
CA TYR A 212 14.61 4.74 12.81
C TYR A 212 14.68 6.25 13.00
N MET A 213 15.14 6.68 14.16
CA MET A 213 15.41 8.08 14.45
C MET A 213 16.83 8.26 14.96
N LEU A 214 17.58 9.16 14.34
CA LEU A 214 18.84 9.67 14.89
C LEU A 214 18.54 10.89 15.76
N ARG A 215 18.92 10.82 17.04
CA ARG A 215 19.03 11.97 17.92
C ARG A 215 20.50 12.40 17.94
N ASN A 216 20.78 13.61 17.51
CA ASN A 216 22.09 14.23 17.57
C ASN A 216 22.09 15.34 18.65
N VAL A 217 23.13 15.39 19.48
CA VAL A 217 23.35 16.43 20.48
C VAL A 217 24.76 16.97 20.29
N ARG A 218 24.85 18.25 19.92
CA ARG A 218 26.12 18.87 19.51
C ARG A 218 27.19 18.79 20.59
N ASN A 219 28.41 18.39 20.20
CA ASN A 219 29.63 18.35 20.99
C ASN A 219 29.48 17.66 22.37
N ALA A 220 28.56 16.69 22.47
CA ALA A 220 28.18 16.11 23.74
C ALA A 220 28.68 14.66 23.93
N ARG A 221 29.45 14.09 23.00
CA ARG A 221 29.83 12.66 23.00
C ARG A 221 30.39 12.19 24.35
N ASP A 222 31.34 12.94 24.91
CA ASP A 222 32.03 12.58 26.15
C ASP A 222 31.35 13.13 27.41
N THR A 223 30.28 13.93 27.27
CA THR A 223 29.59 14.58 28.39
C THR A 223 28.22 13.96 28.63
N ARG A 224 28.20 12.87 29.40
CA ARG A 224 26.98 12.09 29.66
C ARG A 224 25.81 12.90 30.24
N SER A 225 26.09 13.93 31.05
CA SER A 225 25.05 14.81 31.59
C SER A 225 24.38 15.69 30.53
N ALA A 226 25.01 15.88 29.37
CA ALA A 226 24.49 16.69 28.28
C ALA A 226 23.60 15.88 27.31
N TRP A 227 23.72 14.55 27.26
CA TRP A 227 23.03 13.69 26.28
C TRP A 227 21.50 13.88 26.26
N ASP A 228 20.90 14.15 27.42
CA ASP A 228 19.46 14.31 27.59
C ASP A 228 19.08 15.72 28.10
N ASP A 229 20.04 16.65 28.18
CA ASP A 229 19.79 18.03 28.59
C ASP A 229 19.10 18.80 27.44
N LYS A 230 17.88 19.27 27.72
CA LYS A 230 17.05 20.03 26.78
C LYS A 230 17.64 21.37 26.35
N ASN A 231 18.61 21.91 27.10
CA ASN A 231 19.26 23.17 26.77
C ASN A 231 20.38 23.01 25.73
N GLN A 232 20.74 21.76 25.39
CA GLN A 232 21.70 21.50 24.33
C GLN A 232 21.12 21.78 22.95
N GLU A 233 22.02 21.96 21.99
CA GLU A 233 21.63 22.01 20.59
C GLU A 233 21.34 20.59 20.10
N ILE A 234 20.05 20.29 19.93
CA ILE A 234 19.55 18.95 19.63
C ILE A 234 18.92 18.93 18.24
N TYR A 235 19.23 17.87 17.49
CA TYR A 235 18.62 17.55 16.22
C TYR A 235 18.01 16.15 16.26
N GLN A 236 16.90 15.98 15.54
CA GLN A 236 16.22 14.70 15.39
C GLN A 236 15.92 14.44 13.92
N TYR A 237 16.31 13.27 13.44
CA TYR A 237 16.14 12.86 12.05
C TYR A 237 15.41 11.53 11.99
N TYR A 238 14.25 11.52 11.36
CA TYR A 238 13.31 10.41 11.33
C TYR A 238 13.30 9.76 9.94
N THR A 239 13.25 8.43 9.90
CA THR A 239 13.08 7.61 8.68
C THR A 239 11.69 6.99 8.66
N ASP A 240 10.68 7.86 8.59
CA ASP A 240 9.27 7.46 8.60
C ASP A 240 8.99 6.53 7.40
N THR A 241 8.76 5.25 7.68
CA THR A 241 8.49 4.22 6.68
C THR A 241 6.99 3.98 6.58
N THR A 242 6.40 4.22 5.41
CA THR A 242 4.99 3.94 5.13
C THR A 242 4.83 2.65 4.34
N ILE A 243 3.69 2.01 4.49
CA ILE A 243 3.26 0.82 3.74
C ILE A 243 2.11 1.25 2.84
N ASP A 244 2.30 1.11 1.54
CA ASP A 244 1.18 1.08 0.60
C ASP A 244 0.45 -0.26 0.79
N THR A 245 -0.76 -0.24 1.34
CA THR A 245 -1.50 -1.47 1.64
C THR A 245 -1.97 -2.19 0.37
N GLY A 246 -2.10 -1.46 -0.75
CA GLY A 246 -2.54 -2.01 -2.02
C GLY A 246 -1.41 -2.65 -2.83
N LEU A 247 -0.26 -1.99 -2.84
CA LEU A 247 0.94 -2.45 -3.55
C LEU A 247 1.88 -3.26 -2.66
N ARG A 248 1.70 -3.22 -1.33
CA ARG A 248 2.60 -3.81 -0.32
C ARG A 248 4.04 -3.33 -0.44
N ILE A 249 4.20 -2.12 -0.94
CA ILE A 249 5.49 -1.45 -1.09
C ILE A 249 5.72 -0.64 0.17
N GLN A 250 6.91 -0.77 0.74
CA GLN A 250 7.36 0.13 1.80
C GLN A 250 8.16 1.27 1.20
N SER A 251 7.85 2.49 1.62
CA SER A 251 8.54 3.71 1.20
C SER A 251 9.05 4.44 2.42
N MET A 252 10.34 4.78 2.43
CA MET A 252 10.96 5.53 3.51
C MET A 252 11.05 7.01 3.13
N SER A 253 10.70 7.89 4.07
CA SER A 253 10.90 9.34 3.93
C SER A 253 11.71 9.87 5.10
N MET A 254 12.68 10.75 4.81
CA MET A 254 13.50 11.38 5.83
C MET A 254 12.95 12.75 6.24
N LYS A 255 12.81 12.99 7.54
CA LYS A 255 12.40 14.29 8.10
C LYS A 255 13.37 14.71 9.19
N GLY A 256 13.84 15.95 9.16
CA GLY A 256 14.77 16.50 10.14
C GLY A 256 14.15 17.64 10.92
N TYR A 257 14.51 17.74 12.20
CA TYR A 257 14.07 18.81 13.07
C TYR A 257 15.20 19.29 13.97
N ARG A 258 15.31 20.61 14.14
CA ARG A 258 15.96 21.20 15.30
C ARG A 258 14.98 21.20 16.47
N VAL A 259 15.43 20.75 17.64
CA VAL A 259 14.63 20.71 18.87
C VAL A 259 15.07 21.84 19.79
N TYR A 260 14.13 22.66 20.25
CA TYR A 260 14.40 23.72 21.22
C TYR A 260 14.06 23.28 22.65
N ALA A 261 14.59 24.00 23.64
CA ALA A 261 14.42 23.68 25.06
C ALA A 261 12.96 23.67 25.55
N ASN A 262 12.06 24.37 24.85
CA ASN A 262 10.62 24.34 25.11
C ASN A 262 9.88 23.17 24.43
N GLY A 263 10.61 22.29 23.75
CA GLY A 263 10.08 21.16 22.99
C GLY A 263 9.56 21.51 21.59
N SER A 264 9.70 22.76 21.13
CA SER A 264 9.31 23.12 19.77
C SER A 264 10.26 22.49 18.75
N LEU A 265 9.70 22.12 17.60
CA LEU A 265 10.41 21.52 16.48
C LEU A 265 10.44 22.50 15.31
N ASN A 266 11.62 22.77 14.77
CA ASN A 266 11.78 23.52 13.52
C ASN A 266 12.26 22.57 12.42
N SER A 267 11.51 22.49 11.33
CA SER A 267 11.77 21.55 10.23
C SER A 267 13.03 21.91 9.48
N LEU A 268 13.79 20.89 9.10
CA LEU A 268 14.95 20.99 8.21
C LEU A 268 14.59 20.45 6.84
N ASP A 269 15.18 21.02 5.79
CA ASP A 269 15.07 20.47 4.44
C ASP A 269 16.05 19.31 4.23
N MET A 270 15.51 18.10 4.31
CA MET A 270 16.26 16.85 4.13
C MET A 270 16.37 16.41 2.68
N ASN A 271 15.67 17.05 1.73
CA ASN A 271 15.77 16.71 0.31
C ASN A 271 17.06 17.27 -0.29
N ALA A 272 17.41 18.51 0.08
CA ALA A 272 18.64 19.15 -0.35
C ALA A 272 19.88 18.67 0.43
N ASN A 273 19.67 18.11 1.63
CA ASN A 273 20.75 17.76 2.56
C ASN A 273 20.54 16.37 3.18
N PRO A 274 20.66 15.28 2.39
CA PRO A 274 20.50 13.94 2.93
C PRO A 274 21.69 13.58 3.83
N ILE A 275 21.38 13.14 5.04
CA ILE A 275 22.35 12.69 6.05
C ILE A 275 22.35 11.17 6.23
N LEU A 276 21.63 10.45 5.38
CA LEU A 276 21.41 9.02 5.54
C LEU A 276 21.76 8.29 4.25
N GLU A 277 22.61 7.28 4.41
CA GLU A 277 22.86 6.24 3.43
C GLU A 277 22.13 4.95 3.83
N THR A 278 21.47 4.32 2.86
CA THR A 278 20.82 3.02 3.03
C THR A 278 21.22 2.04 1.94
N ILE A 279 21.63 0.84 2.34
CA ILE A 279 22.08 -0.23 1.43
C ILE A 279 21.46 -1.56 1.86
N VAL A 280 20.79 -2.25 0.94
CA VAL A 280 20.27 -3.60 1.17
C VAL A 280 21.36 -4.63 0.90
N CYS A 281 21.64 -5.47 1.88
CA CYS A 281 22.48 -6.66 1.73
C CYS A 281 21.60 -7.90 1.65
N ASP A 282 21.93 -8.84 0.76
CA ASP A 282 21.19 -10.11 0.67
C ASP A 282 21.45 -11.03 1.87
N ASN A 283 22.59 -10.86 2.56
CA ASN A 283 22.96 -11.61 3.75
C ASN A 283 23.98 -10.83 4.60
N SER A 284 24.23 -11.30 5.81
CA SER A 284 25.15 -10.66 6.77
C SER A 284 26.59 -10.58 6.28
N ASN A 285 27.05 -11.48 5.40
CA ASN A 285 28.41 -11.45 4.87
C ASN A 285 28.64 -10.31 3.88
N GLN A 286 27.61 -9.92 3.11
CA GLN A 286 27.68 -8.77 2.23
C GLN A 286 27.69 -7.44 3.01
N CYS A 287 27.07 -7.40 4.19
CA CYS A 287 27.01 -6.23 5.08
C CYS A 287 28.33 -5.97 5.82
N LYS A 288 29.42 -5.85 5.06
CA LYS A 288 30.76 -5.46 5.51
C LYS A 288 31.31 -4.38 4.60
N ASN A 289 32.31 -3.65 5.06
CA ASN A 289 33.04 -2.68 4.24
C ASN A 289 33.68 -3.38 3.03
N LYS A 290 33.82 -2.66 1.91
CA LYS A 290 34.48 -3.14 0.69
C LYS A 290 35.89 -3.68 0.95
N SER A 291 36.65 -3.03 1.83
CA SER A 291 37.99 -3.48 2.25
C SER A 291 37.98 -4.84 2.96
N SER A 292 36.83 -5.25 3.50
CA SER A 292 36.61 -6.52 4.20
C SER A 292 35.81 -7.53 3.35
N GLY A 293 35.70 -7.29 2.04
CA GLY A 293 35.02 -8.19 1.09
C GLY A 293 33.49 -8.07 1.04
N GLY A 294 32.91 -7.03 1.64
CA GLY A 294 31.47 -6.74 1.53
C GLY A 294 31.15 -5.64 0.51
N ILE A 295 29.94 -5.09 0.59
CA ILE A 295 29.44 -4.07 -0.35
C ILE A 295 29.33 -2.66 0.25
N LEU A 296 29.47 -2.53 1.57
CA LEU A 296 29.32 -1.24 2.26
C LEU A 296 30.53 -0.33 1.94
N PRO A 297 30.33 0.99 1.85
CA PRO A 297 31.44 1.93 1.73
C PRO A 297 32.48 1.73 2.84
N ASN A 298 33.73 2.06 2.54
CA ASN A 298 34.77 2.07 3.55
C ASN A 298 34.61 3.34 4.40
N SER A 299 35.02 3.27 5.68
CA SER A 299 35.11 4.46 6.54
C SER A 299 36.00 5.55 5.95
N HIS A 300 35.77 6.79 6.38
CA HIS A 300 36.55 7.97 6.01
C HIS A 300 36.67 8.21 4.50
N THR A 301 35.66 7.79 3.75
CA THR A 301 35.66 7.90 2.29
C THR A 301 34.48 8.74 1.88
N THR A 302 34.72 10.01 1.54
CA THR A 302 33.70 10.91 1.00
C THR A 302 33.03 10.32 -0.24
N HIS A 303 31.70 10.29 -0.26
CA HIS A 303 30.93 9.79 -1.40
C HIS A 303 29.53 10.40 -1.50
N ASN A 304 28.81 10.04 -2.56
CA ASN A 304 27.37 10.30 -2.64
C ASN A 304 26.63 9.14 -1.98
N PRO A 305 25.71 9.40 -1.05
CA PRO A 305 25.05 8.34 -0.30
C PRO A 305 24.18 7.51 -1.24
N ALA A 306 24.23 6.19 -1.08
CA ALA A 306 23.24 5.31 -1.66
C ALA A 306 21.90 5.44 -0.93
N THR A 307 20.79 5.44 -1.68
CA THR A 307 19.45 5.33 -1.10
C THR A 307 18.80 4.07 -1.63
N ALA A 308 18.50 3.13 -0.74
CA ALA A 308 17.75 1.94 -1.09
C ALA A 308 16.36 2.33 -1.60
N THR A 309 16.10 2.05 -2.88
CA THR A 309 14.80 2.32 -3.53
C THR A 309 13.83 1.13 -3.44
N THR A 310 14.31 -0.02 -2.96
CA THR A 310 13.52 -1.24 -2.81
C THR A 310 13.30 -1.57 -1.34
N SER A 311 12.10 -2.05 -1.02
CA SER A 311 11.76 -2.48 0.33
C SER A 311 12.65 -3.64 0.77
N CYS A 312 13.22 -3.52 1.98
CA CYS A 312 13.95 -4.58 2.68
C CYS A 312 13.04 -5.81 2.84
N SER A 313 13.42 -6.95 2.27
CA SER A 313 12.63 -8.20 2.32
C SER A 313 13.15 -9.15 3.38
N ASP A 314 12.27 -10.01 3.89
CA ASP A 314 12.61 -11.04 4.87
C ASP A 314 13.87 -11.85 4.46
N GLY A 315 14.74 -12.14 5.43
CA GLY A 315 16.02 -12.81 5.24
C GLY A 315 17.19 -11.90 4.79
N LYS A 316 16.92 -10.64 4.42
CA LYS A 316 17.95 -9.66 4.06
C LYS A 316 18.31 -8.73 5.24
N TYR A 317 19.28 -7.84 5.01
CA TYR A 317 19.72 -6.84 5.97
C TYR A 317 19.70 -5.45 5.34
N MET A 318 19.43 -4.42 6.13
CA MET A 318 19.60 -3.02 5.75
C MET A 318 20.75 -2.42 6.57
N TYR A 319 21.68 -1.81 5.86
CA TYR A 319 22.67 -0.92 6.43
C TYR A 319 22.09 0.51 6.49
N TYR A 320 22.32 1.18 7.61
CA TYR A 320 22.09 2.62 7.77
C TYR A 320 23.41 3.27 8.17
N GLY A 321 23.93 4.14 7.31
CA GLY A 321 25.05 5.03 7.61
C GLY A 321 24.52 6.45 7.79
N TRP A 322 24.80 7.06 8.93
CA TRP A 322 24.31 8.39 9.25
C TRP A 322 25.44 9.39 9.35
N GLU A 323 25.17 10.60 8.89
CA GLU A 323 25.87 11.82 9.24
C GLU A 323 25.15 12.51 10.40
N ASP A 324 25.92 13.13 11.27
CA ASP A 324 25.43 13.91 12.40
C ASP A 324 25.14 15.37 12.01
N ARG A 325 25.64 15.78 10.83
CA ARG A 325 25.47 17.11 10.23
C ARG A 325 24.96 17.00 8.79
N PRO A 326 24.07 17.90 8.37
CA PRO A 326 23.82 18.16 6.95
C PRO A 326 25.13 18.47 6.18
N PRO A 327 25.27 18.06 4.91
CA PRO A 327 26.45 18.36 4.09
C PRO A 327 26.81 19.86 4.01
N ASN A 328 25.82 20.74 4.04
CA ASN A 328 26.02 22.20 4.04
C ASN A 328 26.34 22.79 5.43
N ALA A 329 26.43 21.96 6.47
CA ALA A 329 26.62 22.34 7.86
C ALA A 329 27.83 21.64 8.51
N GLY A 330 28.81 21.23 7.69
CA GLY A 330 30.10 20.71 8.16
C GLY A 330 30.20 19.19 8.27
N SER A 331 29.41 18.46 7.48
CA SER A 331 29.59 17.01 7.25
C SER A 331 30.67 16.77 6.18
N ASP A 332 31.49 15.74 6.37
CA ASP A 332 32.54 15.27 5.45
C ASP A 332 32.05 14.20 4.46
N ARG A 333 30.78 13.78 4.61
CA ARG A 333 30.00 12.99 3.66
C ARG A 333 30.54 11.58 3.44
N ASP A 334 31.06 10.96 4.49
CA ASP A 334 31.47 9.56 4.51
C ASP A 334 30.45 8.62 5.18
N TYR A 335 29.41 9.20 5.77
CA TYR A 335 28.23 8.57 6.37
C TYR A 335 28.59 7.55 7.47
N ASP A 336 29.67 7.82 8.22
CA ASP A 336 30.18 6.90 9.22
C ASP A 336 30.14 7.37 10.69
N ASP A 337 29.60 8.57 10.96
CA ASP A 337 29.40 9.12 12.31
C ASP A 337 28.66 8.15 13.26
N ILE A 338 27.65 7.46 12.73
CA ILE A 338 27.06 6.29 13.36
C ILE A 338 26.46 5.34 12.33
N ARG A 339 26.79 4.05 12.46
CA ARG A 339 26.38 3.00 11.51
C ARG A 339 25.67 1.86 12.22
N VAL A 340 24.55 1.42 11.65
CA VAL A 340 23.79 0.26 12.17
C VAL A 340 23.41 -0.68 11.03
N ILE A 341 23.48 -1.99 11.31
CA ILE A 341 22.98 -3.02 10.41
C ILE A 341 21.78 -3.66 11.10
N VAL A 342 20.66 -3.74 10.38
CA VAL A 342 19.41 -4.27 10.91
C VAL A 342 18.92 -5.38 10.00
N SER A 343 18.39 -6.45 10.58
CA SER A 343 17.66 -7.45 9.78
C SER A 343 16.39 -6.81 9.23
N CYS A 344 16.06 -7.10 7.97
CA CYS A 344 14.81 -6.64 7.40
C CYS A 344 13.59 -7.14 8.21
N PRO A 345 12.47 -6.41 8.19
CA PRO A 345 11.23 -6.86 8.82
C PRO A 345 10.79 -8.22 8.31
N THR A 346 10.41 -9.11 9.23
CA THR A 346 9.71 -10.36 8.90
C THR A 346 8.21 -10.13 8.92
N LEU A 347 7.50 -10.64 7.92
CA LEU A 347 6.04 -10.61 7.90
C LEU A 347 5.52 -11.69 8.86
N VAL A 348 5.33 -11.35 10.13
CA VAL A 348 4.73 -12.32 11.06
C VAL A 348 3.22 -12.36 10.85
N LYS A 349 2.77 -13.50 10.32
CA LYS A 349 1.35 -13.83 10.14
C LYS A 349 0.67 -13.96 11.51
N VAL A 350 0.22 -12.85 12.07
CA VAL A 350 -0.48 -12.76 13.37
C VAL A 350 -1.80 -13.52 13.46
N SER A 351 -2.44 -13.84 12.33
CA SER A 351 -3.59 -14.74 12.31
C SER A 351 -3.82 -15.28 10.90
N ASP A 352 -4.54 -16.39 10.80
CA ASP A 352 -5.12 -16.80 9.52
C ASP A 352 -6.00 -15.70 8.96
N LYS A 353 -5.89 -15.48 7.64
CA LYS A 353 -6.65 -14.46 6.92
C LYS A 353 -8.15 -14.77 7.11
N LYS A 354 -8.79 -14.05 8.04
CA LYS A 354 -10.25 -13.98 8.09
C LYS A 354 -10.67 -13.03 6.98
N LEU A 355 -11.17 -13.60 5.90
CA LEU A 355 -11.76 -12.89 4.78
C LEU A 355 -13.27 -13.02 4.91
N ARG A 356 -13.97 -11.89 4.88
CA ARG A 356 -15.44 -11.87 4.89
C ARG A 356 -15.92 -10.93 3.81
N ILE A 357 -16.84 -11.40 2.97
CA ILE A 357 -17.63 -10.52 2.11
C ILE A 357 -18.55 -9.68 3.02
N VAL A 358 -18.59 -8.38 2.81
CA VAL A 358 -19.36 -7.44 3.65
C VAL A 358 -20.48 -6.71 2.90
N GLU A 359 -20.66 -7.03 1.62
CA GLU A 359 -21.66 -6.43 0.71
C GLU A 359 -22.55 -7.51 0.09
#